data_AF-A0A512HU92-F1
#
_entry.id   AF-A0A512HU92-F1
#
_cell.length_a   1.000
_cell.length_b   1.000
_cell.length_c   1.000
_cell.angle_alpha   90.00
_cell.angle_beta   90.00
_cell.angle_gamma   90.00
#
_symmetry.space_group_name_H-M   'P 1'
#
loop_
_entity.id
_entity.type
_entity.pdbx_description
1 polymer ?
#
loop_
_entity_poly.entity_id
_entity_poly.type
_entity_poly.pdbx_seq_one_letter_code
_entity_poly.pdbx_strand_id
1 'polypeptide(L)'
;MRITNRAQRLRVEALLRDIVAQREAEPVTLPEVHAVVSETLDAPIPSAQLVREVMRTLSKGESRFVRIDRDVYAWVGHGETPPLPPAPPHVSDMIERRLSGATLDEIGSLHRLTRERVRQLIAKYGGPSAAEVAELQRVRTEIAERDRRARVEPLIRQALDGGGAMTVSDAAEVAGLTSSETVRYWPIDLVHLRLRPAGNNEERWSDEAILESLREAAIYEFPLTTKAYASLLASGQISGPSVPRIWQRFGNWSAACDAAGVVPGRAVRNNYQSKWTDQDLLQIVRQYLLDPSQPNSAHKFDDWRRQFAPDGPSFQTIRNRFGSWTEVKKRAFVKEENVE
;
A
#
# COMPACT_ATOMS: atom_id res chain seq x y z
N MET A 1 -75.36 -25.76 21.43
CA MET A 1 -74.50 -26.56 22.35
C MET A 1 -73.20 -25.79 22.57
N ARG A 2 -73.04 -25.08 23.69
CA ARG A 2 -71.82 -24.28 23.98
C ARG A 2 -70.72 -25.25 24.42
N ILE A 3 -69.70 -25.44 23.59
CA ILE A 3 -68.47 -26.10 24.02
C ILE A 3 -67.90 -25.26 25.17
N THR A 4 -67.71 -25.90 26.32
CA THR A 4 -67.10 -25.24 27.49
C THR A 4 -65.67 -24.83 27.14
N ASN A 5 -65.25 -23.64 27.57
CA ASN A 5 -63.93 -23.05 27.27
C ASN A 5 -62.76 -24.04 27.58
N ARG A 6 -62.94 -24.90 28.60
CA ARG A 6 -62.04 -26.00 28.97
C ARG A 6 -61.89 -27.08 27.89
N ALA A 7 -62.98 -27.50 27.25
CA ALA A 7 -62.95 -28.53 26.21
C ALA A 7 -62.26 -28.04 24.92
N GLN A 8 -62.47 -26.77 24.57
CA GLN A 8 -61.77 -26.16 23.43
C GLN A 8 -60.27 -26.02 23.70
N ARG A 9 -59.89 -25.61 24.92
CA ARG A 9 -58.49 -25.51 25.34
C ARG A 9 -57.75 -26.86 25.24
N LEU A 10 -58.36 -27.95 25.70
CA LEU A 10 -57.77 -29.29 25.62
C LEU A 10 -57.58 -29.78 24.18
N ARG A 11 -58.51 -29.48 23.28
CA ARG A 11 -58.39 -29.80 21.84
C ARG A 11 -57.24 -29.05 21.18
N VAL A 12 -57.11 -27.75 21.47
CA VAL A 12 -56.00 -26.93 20.99
C VAL A 12 -54.67 -27.45 21.54
N GLU A 13 -54.60 -27.81 22.83
CA GLU A 13 -53.39 -28.36 23.44
C GLU A 13 -52.96 -29.69 22.80
N ALA A 14 -53.89 -30.62 22.57
CA ALA A 14 -53.59 -31.90 21.94
C ALA A 14 -53.06 -31.70 20.50
N LEU A 15 -53.74 -30.86 19.71
CA LEU A 15 -53.33 -30.58 18.34
C LEU A 15 -51.97 -29.86 18.28
N LEU A 16 -51.70 -28.95 19.21
CA LEU A 16 -50.40 -28.28 19.32
C LEU A 16 -49.28 -29.28 19.58
N ARG A 17 -49.48 -30.25 20.48
CA ARG A 17 -48.47 -31.28 20.73
C ARG A 17 -48.16 -32.08 19.47
N ASP A 18 -49.18 -32.46 18.69
CA ASP A 18 -48.98 -33.20 17.45
C ASP A 18 -48.25 -32.39 16.38
N ILE A 19 -48.66 -31.14 16.13
CA ILE A 19 -48.03 -30.24 15.15
C ILE A 19 -46.55 -30.02 15.50
N VAL A 20 -46.29 -29.75 16.77
CA VAL A 20 -44.98 -29.37 17.26
C VAL A 20 -44.06 -30.59 17.38
N ALA A 21 -44.58 -31.77 17.73
CA ALA A 21 -43.81 -33.01 17.74
C ALA A 21 -43.43 -33.50 16.33
N GLN A 22 -44.24 -33.20 15.31
CA GLN A 22 -43.92 -33.51 13.91
C GLN A 22 -42.85 -32.59 13.32
N ARG A 23 -42.61 -31.43 13.95
CA ARG A 23 -41.64 -30.41 13.53
C ARG A 23 -40.48 -30.32 14.51
N GLU A 24 -39.80 -31.44 14.72
CA GLU A 24 -38.66 -31.52 15.63
C GLU A 24 -37.56 -30.55 15.21
N ALA A 25 -37.09 -29.74 16.17
CA ALA A 25 -36.10 -28.68 15.98
C ALA A 25 -36.47 -27.54 15.01
N GLU A 26 -37.69 -27.46 14.47
CA GLU A 26 -38.10 -26.30 13.66
C GLU A 26 -38.82 -25.23 14.51
N PRO A 27 -38.41 -23.94 14.43
CA PRO A 27 -39.15 -22.85 15.07
C PRO A 27 -40.54 -22.69 14.45
N VAL A 28 -41.56 -22.61 15.30
CA VAL A 28 -42.95 -22.33 14.92
C VAL A 28 -43.41 -21.00 15.48
N THR A 29 -44.06 -20.21 14.64
CA THR A 29 -44.59 -18.90 15.02
C THR A 29 -46.08 -18.98 15.36
N LEU A 30 -46.56 -18.10 16.24
CA LEU A 30 -48.00 -18.03 16.59
C LEU A 30 -48.92 -17.89 15.36
N PRO A 31 -48.62 -17.07 14.32
CA PRO A 31 -49.47 -16.99 13.14
C PRO A 31 -49.57 -18.32 12.36
N GLU A 32 -48.44 -19.01 12.16
CA GLU A 32 -48.42 -20.32 11.48
C GLU A 32 -49.24 -21.34 12.26
N VAL A 33 -49.00 -21.41 13.56
CA VAL A 33 -49.71 -22.32 14.45
C VAL A 33 -51.21 -21.99 14.51
N HIS A 34 -51.56 -20.71 14.58
CA HIS A 34 -52.97 -20.28 14.59
C HIS A 34 -53.67 -20.61 13.27
N ALA A 35 -52.99 -20.48 12.13
CA ALA A 35 -53.53 -20.86 10.82
C ALA A 35 -53.84 -22.36 10.78
N VAL A 36 -52.85 -23.22 11.10
CA VAL A 36 -53.02 -24.68 11.09
C VAL A 36 -54.12 -25.12 12.06
N VAL A 37 -54.15 -24.56 13.28
CA VAL A 37 -55.17 -24.87 14.28
C VAL A 37 -56.57 -24.43 13.82
N SER A 38 -56.68 -23.29 13.14
CA SER A 38 -57.96 -22.77 12.63
C SER A 38 -58.50 -23.58 11.45
N GLU A 39 -57.61 -24.08 10.59
CA GLU A 39 -57.96 -24.98 9.48
C GLU A 39 -58.39 -26.36 9.97
N THR A 40 -57.77 -26.87 11.05
CA THR A 40 -58.05 -28.22 11.55
C THR A 40 -59.30 -28.29 12.42
N LEU A 41 -59.68 -27.20 13.11
CA LEU A 41 -60.81 -27.13 14.02
C LEU A 41 -61.97 -26.33 13.40
N ASP A 42 -62.73 -26.95 12.50
CA ASP A 42 -63.82 -26.34 11.69
C ASP A 42 -64.82 -25.45 12.46
N ALA A 43 -65.18 -25.78 13.71
CA ALA A 43 -65.92 -24.88 14.60
C ALA A 43 -65.98 -25.35 16.08
N PRO A 44 -65.96 -24.42 17.07
CA PRO A 44 -65.69 -22.99 16.95
C PRO A 44 -64.19 -22.72 16.77
N ILE A 45 -63.86 -21.82 15.84
CA ILE A 45 -62.47 -21.42 15.54
C ILE A 45 -61.86 -20.79 16.80
N PRO A 46 -60.71 -21.30 17.28
CA PRO A 46 -60.04 -20.73 18.44
C PRO A 46 -59.42 -19.37 18.11
N SER A 47 -59.51 -18.43 19.05
CA SER A 47 -58.88 -17.12 18.90
C SER A 47 -57.35 -17.23 18.99
N ALA A 48 -56.63 -16.35 18.30
CA ALA A 48 -55.17 -16.27 18.40
C ALA A 48 -54.68 -16.06 19.85
N GLN A 49 -55.49 -15.40 20.69
CA GLN A 49 -55.17 -15.22 22.11
C GLN A 49 -55.28 -16.52 22.91
N LEU A 50 -56.28 -17.37 22.63
CA LEU A 50 -56.39 -18.70 23.24
C LEU A 50 -55.19 -19.57 22.84
N VAL A 51 -54.83 -19.59 21.56
CA VAL A 51 -53.66 -20.36 21.08
C VAL A 51 -52.38 -19.88 21.75
N ARG A 52 -52.16 -18.56 21.84
CA ARG A 52 -51.00 -18.00 22.56
C ARG A 52 -50.96 -18.43 24.03
N GLU A 53 -52.09 -18.38 24.73
CA GLU A 53 -52.15 -18.80 26.13
C GLU A 53 -51.84 -20.28 26.31
N VAL A 54 -52.34 -21.14 25.42
CA VAL A 54 -52.04 -22.58 25.44
C VAL A 54 -50.56 -22.83 25.15
N MET A 55 -49.98 -22.20 24.13
CA MET A 55 -48.54 -22.33 23.85
C MET A 55 -47.68 -21.88 25.05
N ARG A 56 -48.05 -20.78 25.71
CA ARG A 56 -47.35 -20.29 26.91
C ARG A 56 -47.50 -21.23 28.11
N THR A 57 -48.65 -21.89 28.25
CA THR A 57 -48.85 -22.89 29.32
C THR A 57 -48.07 -24.17 29.01
N LEU A 58 -48.11 -24.64 27.76
CA LEU A 58 -47.39 -25.83 27.32
C LEU A 58 -45.88 -25.66 27.52
N SER A 59 -45.33 -24.48 27.22
CA SER A 59 -43.90 -24.21 27.39
C SER A 59 -43.42 -24.15 28.84
N LYS A 60 -44.35 -24.17 29.80
CA LYS A 60 -44.03 -24.25 31.24
C LYS A 60 -44.15 -25.68 31.78
N GLY A 61 -45.00 -26.50 31.15
CA GLY A 61 -45.28 -27.86 31.59
C GLY A 61 -44.44 -28.92 30.86
N GLU A 62 -43.99 -28.62 29.64
CA GLU A 62 -43.25 -29.53 28.79
C GLU A 62 -41.82 -29.03 28.60
N SER A 63 -40.84 -29.81 29.06
CA SER A 63 -39.42 -29.40 29.07
C SER A 63 -38.82 -29.31 27.67
N ARG A 64 -39.40 -30.04 26.71
CA ARG A 64 -39.00 -30.04 25.29
C ARG A 64 -39.57 -28.86 24.52
N PHE A 65 -40.59 -28.17 25.02
CA PHE A 65 -41.23 -27.06 24.29
C PHE A 65 -40.75 -25.72 24.83
N VAL A 66 -39.76 -25.14 24.15
CA VAL A 66 -39.08 -23.94 24.63
C VAL A 66 -39.54 -22.71 23.86
N ARG A 67 -39.77 -21.62 24.58
CA ARG A 67 -40.04 -20.30 23.97
C ARG A 67 -38.72 -19.66 23.54
N ILE A 68 -38.56 -19.44 22.23
CA ILE A 68 -37.36 -18.83 21.67
C ILE A 68 -37.47 -17.29 21.61
N ASP A 69 -38.68 -16.76 21.35
CA ASP A 69 -38.92 -15.31 21.25
C ASP A 69 -40.36 -14.93 21.65
N ARG A 70 -40.75 -13.67 21.47
CA ARG A 70 -42.15 -13.23 21.52
C ARG A 70 -42.94 -13.98 20.44
N ASP A 71 -43.86 -14.84 20.89
CA ASP A 71 -44.75 -15.62 20.04
C ASP A 71 -44.04 -16.63 19.10
N VAL A 72 -42.81 -17.04 19.43
CA VAL A 72 -42.03 -18.08 18.70
C VAL A 72 -41.55 -19.16 19.65
N TYR A 73 -41.75 -20.42 19.28
CA TYR A 73 -41.47 -21.60 20.10
C TYR A 73 -40.83 -22.71 19.25
N ALA A 74 -40.13 -23.66 19.88
CA ALA A 74 -39.65 -24.86 19.20
C ALA A 74 -39.70 -26.08 20.12
N TRP A 75 -39.76 -27.25 19.49
CA TRP A 75 -39.61 -28.54 20.15
C TRP A 75 -38.16 -29.01 20.02
N VAL A 76 -37.44 -29.10 21.14
CA VAL A 76 -36.03 -29.50 21.17
C VAL A 76 -35.86 -30.93 21.68
N GLY A 77 -34.87 -31.63 21.13
CA GLY A 77 -34.36 -32.90 21.66
C GLY A 77 -33.72 -32.67 23.05
N HIS A 78 -33.66 -33.72 23.87
CA HIS A 78 -33.05 -33.62 25.20
C HIS A 78 -31.59 -33.15 25.12
N GLY A 79 -31.30 -31.98 25.67
CA GLY A 79 -29.93 -31.43 25.75
C GLY A 79 -29.49 -30.59 24.56
N GLU A 80 -30.34 -30.38 23.56
CA GLU A 80 -30.01 -29.55 22.39
C GLU A 80 -30.42 -28.08 22.58
N THR A 81 -29.58 -27.17 22.06
CA THR A 81 -29.87 -25.73 22.07
C THR A 81 -30.87 -25.45 20.95
N PRO A 82 -32.01 -24.76 21.20
CA PRO A 82 -32.98 -24.46 20.15
C PRO A 82 -32.30 -23.71 18.99
N PRO A 83 -32.52 -24.12 17.73
CA PRO A 83 -31.97 -23.38 16.60
C PRO A 83 -32.54 -21.96 16.60
N LEU A 84 -31.67 -21.00 16.28
CA LEU A 84 -32.06 -19.61 16.18
C LEU A 84 -33.15 -19.47 15.09
N PRO A 85 -34.18 -18.64 15.33
CA PRO A 85 -35.20 -18.41 14.32
C PRO A 85 -34.54 -17.81 13.08
N PRO A 86 -35.00 -18.16 11.86
CA PRO A 86 -34.46 -17.58 10.63
C PRO A 86 -34.58 -16.05 10.70
N ALA A 87 -33.52 -15.37 10.29
CA ALA A 87 -33.48 -13.91 10.32
C ALA A 87 -34.59 -13.34 9.43
N PRO A 88 -35.40 -12.38 9.92
CA PRO A 88 -36.34 -11.66 9.08
C PRO A 88 -35.60 -11.01 7.89
N PRO A 89 -36.24 -10.82 6.72
CA PRO A 89 -35.56 -10.33 5.52
C PRO A 89 -34.75 -9.03 5.71
N HIS A 90 -35.29 -8.10 6.51
CA HIS A 90 -34.59 -6.85 6.84
C HIS A 90 -33.35 -7.06 7.72
N VAL A 91 -33.34 -8.08 8.59
CA VAL A 91 -32.16 -8.44 9.40
C VAL A 91 -31.14 -9.21 8.55
N SER A 92 -31.59 -10.05 7.62
CA SER A 92 -30.69 -10.71 6.67
C SER A 92 -29.90 -9.70 5.84
N ASP A 93 -30.56 -8.65 5.31
CA ASP A 93 -29.88 -7.54 4.62
C ASP A 93 -28.89 -6.80 5.54
N MET A 94 -29.22 -6.60 6.84
CA MET A 94 -28.27 -6.03 7.80
C MET A 94 -27.02 -6.91 7.98
N ILE A 95 -27.20 -8.23 8.06
CA ILE A 95 -26.10 -9.20 8.21
C ILE A 95 -25.22 -9.20 6.96
N GLU A 96 -25.83 -9.25 5.76
CA GLU A 96 -25.11 -9.20 4.48
C GLU A 96 -24.30 -7.91 4.33
N ARG A 97 -24.90 -6.75 4.65
CA ARG A 97 -24.20 -5.46 4.64
C ARG A 97 -23.06 -5.41 5.65
N ARG A 98 -23.25 -6.02 6.82
CA ARG A 98 -22.20 -6.10 7.84
C ARG A 98 -21.04 -6.96 7.35
N LEU A 99 -21.32 -8.09 6.71
CA LEU A 99 -20.31 -8.95 6.06
C LEU A 99 -19.63 -8.23 4.89
N SER A 100 -20.33 -7.38 4.15
CA SER A 100 -19.74 -6.55 3.08
C SER A 100 -18.90 -5.38 3.62
N GLY A 101 -18.85 -5.18 4.94
CA GLY A 101 -17.99 -4.21 5.62
C GLY A 101 -18.67 -2.91 6.02
N ALA A 102 -19.99 -2.78 5.84
CA ALA A 102 -20.73 -1.60 6.31
C ALA A 102 -20.67 -1.50 7.84
N THR A 103 -20.60 -0.26 8.33
CA THR A 103 -20.65 0.04 9.75
C THR A 103 -22.06 -0.13 10.30
N LEU A 104 -22.19 -0.39 11.60
CA LEU A 104 -23.50 -0.48 12.26
C LEU A 104 -24.30 0.84 12.15
N ASP A 105 -23.62 1.97 11.97
CA ASP A 105 -24.23 3.29 11.86
C ASP A 105 -24.80 3.55 10.46
N GLU A 106 -24.07 3.16 9.41
CA GLU A 106 -24.56 3.18 8.02
C GLU A 106 -25.77 2.25 7.85
N ILE A 107 -25.70 1.04 8.43
CA ILE A 107 -26.82 0.10 8.44
C ILE A 107 -28.01 0.69 9.21
N GLY A 108 -27.77 1.29 10.38
CA GLY A 108 -28.79 1.94 11.18
C GLY A 108 -29.52 3.05 10.42
N SER A 109 -28.76 3.92 9.76
CA SER A 109 -29.28 5.01 8.93
C SER A 109 -30.19 4.49 7.81
N LEU A 110 -29.78 3.42 7.13
CA LEU A 110 -30.55 2.82 6.04
C LEU A 110 -31.89 2.21 6.51
N HIS A 111 -31.86 1.48 7.63
CA HIS A 111 -33.06 0.82 8.16
C HIS A 111 -33.86 1.67 9.14
N ARG A 112 -33.48 2.95 9.35
CA ARG A 112 -34.07 3.85 10.34
C ARG A 112 -34.05 3.27 11.76
N LEU A 113 -32.96 2.62 12.12
CA LEU A 113 -32.71 2.04 13.43
C LEU A 113 -31.49 2.68 14.07
N THR A 114 -31.44 2.68 15.40
CA THR A 114 -30.23 3.11 16.10
C THR A 114 -29.11 2.08 15.90
N ARG A 115 -27.86 2.54 15.91
CA ARG A 115 -26.66 1.69 15.90
C ARG A 115 -26.74 0.52 16.90
N GLU A 116 -27.20 0.81 18.12
CA GLU A 116 -27.33 -0.20 19.17
C GLU A 116 -28.42 -1.22 18.86
N ARG A 117 -29.52 -0.80 18.23
CA ARG A 117 -30.59 -1.71 17.81
C ARG A 117 -30.12 -2.66 16.70
N VAL A 118 -29.35 -2.16 15.73
CA VAL A 118 -28.75 -2.99 14.68
C VAL A 118 -27.80 -4.01 15.30
N ARG A 119 -26.93 -3.59 16.22
CA ARG A 119 -26.01 -4.50 16.94
C ARG A 119 -26.75 -5.64 17.62
N GLN A 120 -27.83 -5.31 18.34
CA GLN A 120 -28.65 -6.31 19.03
C GLN A 120 -29.32 -7.29 18.06
N LEU A 121 -29.85 -6.80 16.93
CA LEU A 121 -30.47 -7.66 15.92
C LEU A 121 -29.44 -8.59 15.27
N ILE A 122 -28.30 -8.08 14.81
CA ILE A 122 -27.25 -8.89 14.21
C ILE A 122 -26.76 -9.95 15.21
N ALA A 123 -26.51 -9.59 16.47
CA ALA A 123 -26.09 -10.54 17.49
C ALA A 123 -27.16 -11.61 17.80
N LYS A 124 -28.44 -11.21 17.84
CA LYS A 124 -29.56 -12.12 18.10
C LYS A 124 -29.70 -13.20 17.03
N TYR A 125 -29.41 -12.87 15.77
CA TYR A 125 -29.57 -13.77 14.63
C TYR A 125 -28.24 -14.37 14.14
N GLY A 126 -27.19 -14.36 14.98
CA GLY A 126 -25.92 -15.03 14.68
C GLY A 126 -25.07 -14.34 13.60
N GLY A 127 -25.28 -13.04 13.35
CA GLY A 127 -24.45 -12.27 12.43
C GLY A 127 -23.08 -11.92 13.00
N PRO A 128 -22.16 -11.41 12.15
CA PRO A 128 -20.74 -11.30 12.49
C PRO A 128 -20.47 -10.26 13.59
N SER A 129 -19.58 -10.64 14.50
CA SER A 129 -19.04 -9.79 15.55
C SER A 129 -18.15 -8.67 14.98
N ALA A 130 -17.82 -7.70 15.83
CA ALA A 130 -16.89 -6.63 15.45
C ALA A 130 -15.49 -7.17 15.08
N ALA A 131 -15.02 -8.20 15.79
CA ALA A 131 -13.72 -8.82 15.55
C ALA A 131 -13.69 -9.55 14.20
N GLU A 132 -14.74 -10.31 13.87
CA GLU A 132 -14.84 -11.02 12.58
C GLU A 132 -14.88 -10.05 11.40
N VAL A 133 -15.60 -8.93 11.53
CA VAL A 133 -15.63 -7.93 10.45
C VAL A 133 -14.28 -7.22 10.31
N ALA A 134 -13.59 -6.93 11.40
CA ALA A 134 -12.25 -6.36 11.35
C ALA A 134 -11.27 -7.32 10.65
N GLU A 135 -11.35 -8.63 10.94
CA GLU A 135 -10.56 -9.66 10.27
C GLU A 135 -10.89 -9.72 8.77
N LEU A 136 -12.18 -9.75 8.40
CA LEU A 136 -12.61 -9.73 7.00
C LEU A 136 -12.12 -8.48 6.26
N GLN A 137 -12.14 -7.31 6.90
CA GLN A 137 -11.62 -6.08 6.32
C GLN A 137 -10.09 -6.12 6.15
N ARG A 138 -9.36 -6.69 7.12
CA ARG A 138 -7.91 -6.88 7.01
C ARG A 138 -7.57 -7.78 5.82
N VAL A 139 -8.20 -8.95 5.73
CA VAL A 139 -8.01 -9.90 4.63
C VAL A 139 -8.35 -9.25 3.28
N ARG A 140 -9.46 -8.51 3.17
CA ARG A 140 -9.81 -7.77 1.95
C ARG A 140 -8.75 -6.73 1.56
N THR A 141 -8.24 -6.01 2.55
CA THR A 141 -7.20 -4.98 2.32
C THR A 141 -5.90 -5.63 1.88
N GLU A 142 -5.51 -6.75 2.47
CA GLU A 142 -4.33 -7.52 2.10
C GLU A 142 -4.43 -8.09 0.67
N ILE A 143 -5.59 -8.63 0.30
CA ILE A 143 -5.87 -9.08 -1.07
C ILE A 143 -5.79 -7.90 -2.03
N ALA A 144 -6.47 -6.79 -1.74
CA ALA A 144 -6.44 -5.60 -2.58
C ALA A 144 -5.01 -5.02 -2.74
N GLU A 145 -4.21 -5.03 -1.68
CA GLU A 145 -2.81 -4.59 -1.71
C GLU A 145 -1.94 -5.54 -2.53
N ARG A 146 -2.16 -6.86 -2.41
CA ARG A 146 -1.48 -7.89 -3.21
C ARG A 146 -1.80 -7.73 -4.69
N ASP A 147 -3.08 -7.57 -5.03
CA ASP A 147 -3.54 -7.39 -6.41
C ASP A 147 -3.02 -6.07 -7.00
N ARG A 148 -3.00 -5.00 -6.19
CA ARG A 148 -2.40 -3.72 -6.58
C ARG A 148 -0.91 -3.87 -6.86
N ARG A 149 -0.15 -4.51 -5.96
CA ARG A 149 1.28 -4.79 -6.17
C ARG A 149 1.52 -5.62 -7.42
N ALA A 150 0.75 -6.70 -7.62
CA ALA A 150 0.89 -7.58 -8.78
C ALA A 150 0.64 -6.85 -10.12
N ARG A 151 -0.18 -5.79 -10.12
CA ARG A 151 -0.41 -4.95 -11.30
C ARG A 151 0.66 -3.86 -11.49
N VAL A 152 1.12 -3.23 -10.41
CA VAL A 152 2.01 -2.07 -10.47
C VAL A 152 3.47 -2.47 -10.65
N GLU A 153 3.93 -3.49 -9.93
CA GLU A 153 5.33 -3.90 -9.92
C GLU A 153 5.88 -4.26 -11.32
N PRO A 154 5.16 -5.01 -12.18
CA PRO A 154 5.62 -5.30 -13.54
C PRO A 154 5.79 -4.06 -14.42
N LEU A 155 4.95 -3.03 -14.25
CA LEU A 155 5.05 -1.78 -15.00
C LEU A 155 6.33 -1.01 -14.63
N ILE A 156 6.67 -0.99 -13.34
CA ILE A 156 7.92 -0.39 -12.86
C ILE A 156 9.13 -1.17 -13.42
N ARG A 157 9.08 -2.52 -13.41
CA ARG A 157 10.14 -3.34 -14.00
C ARG A 157 10.34 -3.04 -15.48
N GLN A 158 9.25 -2.97 -16.25
CA GLN A 158 9.30 -2.65 -17.67
C GLN A 158 9.91 -1.26 -17.94
N ALA A 159 9.57 -0.26 -17.12
CA ALA A 159 10.18 1.07 -17.21
C ALA A 159 11.71 1.03 -16.99
N LEU A 160 12.15 0.25 -15.99
CA LEU A 160 13.57 0.07 -15.67
C LEU A 160 14.32 -0.76 -16.72
N ASP A 161 13.69 -1.75 -17.36
CA ASP A 161 14.31 -2.53 -18.44
C ASP A 161 14.55 -1.66 -19.70
N GLY A 162 13.67 -0.68 -19.94
CA GLY A 162 13.75 0.26 -21.05
C GLY A 162 14.84 1.32 -20.87
N GLY A 163 14.95 1.90 -19.67
CA GLY A 163 15.78 3.09 -19.40
C GLY A 163 16.85 2.95 -18.29
N GLY A 164 16.99 1.77 -17.68
CA GLY A 164 17.94 1.51 -16.60
C GLY A 164 17.59 2.22 -15.29
N ALA A 165 18.60 2.71 -14.56
CA ALA A 165 18.37 3.40 -13.28
C ALA A 165 17.64 4.74 -13.48
N MET A 166 16.53 4.93 -12.75
CA MET A 166 15.62 6.07 -12.92
C MET A 166 15.28 6.73 -11.58
N THR A 167 14.89 8.00 -11.62
CA THR A 167 14.23 8.60 -10.45
C THR A 167 12.81 8.06 -10.33
N VAL A 168 12.19 8.25 -9.17
CA VAL A 168 10.77 7.91 -8.96
C VAL A 168 9.87 8.66 -9.94
N SER A 169 10.20 9.92 -10.23
CA SER A 169 9.40 10.76 -11.12
C SER A 169 9.43 10.21 -12.54
N ASP A 170 10.63 9.94 -13.05
CA ASP A 170 10.82 9.42 -14.41
C ASP A 170 10.16 8.05 -14.57
N ALA A 171 10.37 7.15 -13.59
CA ALA A 171 9.74 5.82 -13.61
C ALA A 171 8.20 5.91 -13.53
N ALA A 172 7.65 6.86 -12.77
CA ALA A 172 6.22 7.10 -12.70
C ALA A 172 5.66 7.62 -14.03
N GLU A 173 6.36 8.54 -14.69
CA GLU A 173 5.97 9.07 -16.00
C GLU A 173 5.98 7.97 -17.07
N VAL A 174 7.07 7.19 -17.16
CA VAL A 174 7.21 6.10 -18.14
C VAL A 174 6.19 4.99 -17.90
N ALA A 175 5.92 4.63 -16.64
CA ALA A 175 4.97 3.59 -16.29
C ALA A 175 3.50 4.07 -16.31
N GLY A 176 3.23 5.36 -16.49
CA GLY A 176 1.88 5.93 -16.41
C GLY A 176 1.26 5.84 -15.01
N LEU A 177 2.09 5.95 -13.97
CA LEU A 177 1.73 5.80 -12.56
C LEU A 177 1.87 7.13 -11.80
N THR A 178 1.29 7.19 -10.60
CA THR A 178 1.58 8.29 -9.67
C THR A 178 2.92 8.07 -8.97
N SER A 179 3.64 9.14 -8.62
CA SER A 179 4.91 9.01 -7.86
C SER A 179 4.70 8.28 -6.53
N SER A 180 3.55 8.47 -5.86
CA SER A 180 3.20 7.76 -4.64
C SER A 180 3.07 6.25 -4.83
N GLU A 181 2.40 5.80 -5.90
CA GLU A 181 2.28 4.38 -6.21
C GLU A 181 3.65 3.80 -6.58
N THR A 182 4.43 4.51 -7.39
CA THR A 182 5.78 4.09 -7.79
C THR A 182 6.70 3.92 -6.58
N VAL A 183 6.65 4.82 -5.59
CA VAL A 183 7.43 4.66 -4.34
C VAL A 183 6.95 3.45 -3.55
N ARG A 184 5.63 3.30 -3.38
CA ARG A 184 5.03 2.27 -2.53
C ARG A 184 5.28 0.86 -3.06
N TYR A 185 5.24 0.69 -4.38
CA TYR A 185 5.35 -0.61 -5.04
C TYR A 185 6.69 -0.80 -5.77
N TRP A 186 7.70 0.02 -5.49
CA TRP A 186 9.03 -0.16 -6.05
C TRP A 186 9.55 -1.59 -5.75
N PRO A 187 9.99 -2.36 -6.76
CA PRO A 187 10.48 -3.72 -6.55
C PRO A 187 11.68 -3.75 -5.61
N ILE A 188 11.60 -4.56 -4.55
CA ILE A 188 12.61 -4.53 -3.47
C ILE A 188 14.00 -4.94 -3.97
N ASP A 189 14.04 -5.88 -4.91
CA ASP A 189 15.23 -6.36 -5.61
C ASP A 189 15.83 -5.30 -6.52
N LEU A 190 15.05 -4.32 -6.99
CA LEU A 190 15.48 -3.24 -7.89
C LEU A 190 15.63 -1.88 -7.17
N VAL A 191 15.61 -1.83 -5.84
CA VAL A 191 15.84 -0.60 -5.06
C VAL A 191 17.17 0.07 -5.43
N HIS A 192 18.13 -0.74 -5.84
CA HIS A 192 19.48 -0.33 -6.21
C HIS A 192 19.52 0.52 -7.51
N LEU A 193 18.49 0.42 -8.36
CA LEU A 193 18.27 1.22 -9.56
C LEU A 193 17.52 2.53 -9.29
N ARG A 194 17.01 2.74 -8.07
CA ARG A 194 16.30 3.98 -7.73
C ARG A 194 17.28 5.14 -7.54
N LEU A 195 17.13 6.17 -8.36
CA LEU A 195 17.90 7.40 -8.25
C LEU A 195 17.24 8.38 -7.28
N ARG A 196 18.08 9.13 -6.56
CA ARG A 196 17.64 10.36 -5.91
C ARG A 196 17.66 11.49 -6.94
N PRO A 197 16.65 12.38 -6.96
CA PRO A 197 16.71 13.56 -7.80
C PRO A 197 18.01 14.32 -7.51
N ALA A 198 18.66 14.82 -8.56
CA ALA A 198 19.81 15.69 -8.38
C ALA A 198 19.33 16.92 -7.61
N GLY A 199 19.92 17.21 -6.45
CA GLY A 199 19.70 18.49 -5.79
C GLY A 199 20.20 19.62 -6.70
N ASN A 200 19.59 20.82 -6.60
CA ASN A 200 19.92 22.03 -7.37
C ASN A 200 21.33 22.57 -7.10
N ASN A 201 22.36 21.77 -7.37
CA ASN A 201 23.75 22.20 -7.30
C ASN A 201 24.11 23.18 -8.42
N GLU A 202 23.26 23.30 -9.45
CA GLU A 202 23.37 24.28 -10.54
C GLU A 202 23.09 25.70 -10.06
N GLU A 203 22.31 25.89 -8.99
CA GLU A 203 21.96 27.23 -8.48
C GLU A 203 23.13 27.97 -7.84
N ARG A 204 24.15 27.26 -7.32
CA ARG A 204 25.21 27.92 -6.54
C ARG A 204 26.29 28.60 -7.39
N TRP A 205 26.55 28.10 -8.60
CA TRP A 205 27.63 28.60 -9.45
C TRP A 205 27.22 28.59 -10.93
N SER A 206 26.72 29.73 -11.43
CA SER A 206 26.53 29.96 -12.86
C SER A 206 27.89 30.04 -13.58
N ASP A 207 27.93 29.79 -14.88
CA ASP A 207 29.20 29.85 -15.64
C ASP A 207 29.89 31.21 -15.47
N GLU A 208 29.12 32.31 -15.51
CA GLU A 208 29.66 33.64 -15.29
C GLU A 208 30.23 33.81 -13.87
N ALA A 209 29.58 33.28 -12.83
CA ALA A 209 30.12 33.34 -11.47
C ALA A 209 31.44 32.55 -11.34
N ILE A 210 31.59 31.47 -12.11
CA ILE A 210 32.85 30.72 -12.18
C ILE A 210 33.93 31.54 -12.87
N LEU A 211 33.62 32.14 -14.03
CA LEU A 211 34.57 32.98 -14.76
C LEU A 211 35.01 34.18 -13.92
N GLU A 212 34.08 34.80 -13.20
CA GLU A 212 34.40 35.93 -12.31
C GLU A 212 35.34 35.53 -11.17
N SER A 213 35.13 34.35 -10.56
CA SER A 213 36.05 33.84 -9.54
C SER A 213 37.47 33.59 -10.07
N LEU A 214 37.61 33.24 -11.36
CA LEU A 214 38.92 33.10 -12.01
C LEU A 214 39.57 34.45 -12.28
N ARG A 215 38.79 35.45 -12.68
CA ARG A 215 39.26 36.84 -12.85
C ARG A 215 39.71 37.43 -11.52
N GLU A 216 38.93 37.25 -10.46
CA GLU A 216 39.28 37.67 -9.11
C GLU A 216 40.58 37.01 -8.64
N ALA A 217 40.72 35.70 -8.81
CA ALA A 217 41.95 34.98 -8.46
C ALA A 217 43.19 35.47 -9.22
N ALA A 218 43.02 35.85 -10.49
CA ALA A 218 44.11 36.37 -11.31
C ALA A 218 44.60 37.77 -10.87
N ILE A 219 43.83 38.49 -10.04
CA ILE A 219 44.29 39.73 -9.38
C ILE A 219 45.38 39.42 -8.35
N TYR A 220 45.28 38.29 -7.66
CA TYR A 220 46.21 37.89 -6.60
C TYR A 220 47.43 37.13 -7.12
N GLU A 221 47.25 36.31 -8.16
CA GLU A 221 48.25 35.35 -8.62
C GLU A 221 48.36 35.34 -10.14
N PHE A 222 49.58 35.51 -10.67
CA PHE A 222 49.87 35.48 -12.11
C PHE A 222 51.19 34.75 -12.42
N PRO A 223 51.20 33.79 -13.35
CA PRO A 223 50.06 33.23 -14.09
C PRO A 223 49.23 32.28 -13.21
N LEU A 224 47.91 32.22 -13.46
CA LEU A 224 46.99 31.53 -12.56
C LEU A 224 47.10 30.01 -12.68
N THR A 225 47.63 29.36 -11.64
CA THR A 225 47.72 27.89 -11.54
C THR A 225 46.56 27.31 -10.75
N THR A 226 46.23 26.03 -10.99
CA THR A 226 45.24 25.29 -10.18
C THR A 226 45.59 25.27 -8.70
N LYS A 227 46.89 25.17 -8.36
CA LYS A 227 47.38 25.16 -6.99
C LYS A 227 47.21 26.54 -6.33
N ALA A 228 47.56 27.61 -7.03
CA ALA A 228 47.39 28.98 -6.54
C ALA A 228 45.90 29.28 -6.29
N TYR A 229 45.04 29.00 -7.26
CA TYR A 229 43.59 29.16 -7.12
C TYR A 229 43.02 28.36 -5.94
N ALA A 230 43.39 27.08 -5.79
CA ALA A 230 42.95 26.27 -4.66
C ALA A 230 43.44 26.81 -3.30
N SER A 231 44.63 27.41 -3.25
CA SER A 231 45.16 28.06 -2.05
C SER A 231 44.38 29.32 -1.70
N LEU A 232 44.05 30.15 -2.69
CA LEU A 232 43.23 31.37 -2.51
C LEU A 232 41.82 31.02 -2.01
N LEU A 233 41.22 29.94 -2.53
CA LEU A 233 39.96 29.43 -2.02
C LEU A 233 40.05 28.96 -0.56
N ALA A 234 41.10 28.19 -0.24
CA ALA A 234 41.27 27.64 1.10
C ALA A 234 41.55 28.72 2.16
N SER A 235 42.22 29.80 1.77
CA SER A 235 42.45 30.97 2.63
C SER A 235 41.25 31.93 2.70
N GLY A 236 40.21 31.70 1.88
CA GLY A 236 39.03 32.56 1.80
C GLY A 236 39.29 33.91 1.11
N GLN A 237 40.41 34.06 0.39
CA GLN A 237 40.73 35.28 -0.35
C GLN A 237 39.88 35.47 -1.61
N ILE A 238 39.32 34.38 -2.12
CA ILE A 238 38.37 34.39 -3.23
C ILE A 238 37.17 33.49 -2.90
N SER A 239 36.03 33.78 -3.52
CA SER A 239 34.83 32.95 -3.42
C SER A 239 34.55 32.30 -4.77
N GLY A 240 34.72 30.98 -4.85
CA GLY A 240 34.57 30.28 -6.13
C GLY A 240 34.34 28.78 -5.99
N PRO A 241 34.02 28.09 -7.10
CA PRO A 241 33.90 26.64 -7.14
C PRO A 241 35.27 25.96 -7.01
N SER A 242 35.28 24.69 -6.63
CA SER A 242 36.50 23.88 -6.62
C SER A 242 37.05 23.62 -8.04
N VAL A 243 38.36 23.39 -8.15
CA VAL A 243 39.02 23.09 -9.45
C VAL A 243 38.34 21.94 -10.23
N PRO A 244 37.92 20.81 -9.61
CA PRO A 244 37.19 19.78 -10.34
C PRO A 244 35.86 20.26 -10.94
N ARG A 245 35.15 21.16 -10.25
CA ARG A 245 33.91 21.73 -10.78
C ARG A 245 34.18 22.62 -12.01
N ILE A 246 35.27 23.37 -12.00
CA ILE A 246 35.70 24.17 -13.14
C ILE A 246 36.01 23.27 -14.34
N TRP A 247 36.73 22.16 -14.14
CA TRP A 247 36.97 21.17 -15.20
C TRP A 247 35.68 20.54 -15.72
N GLN A 248 34.71 20.25 -14.87
CA GLN A 248 33.42 19.69 -15.32
C GLN A 248 32.62 20.66 -16.19
N ARG A 249 32.77 21.96 -15.99
CA ARG A 249 32.02 22.99 -16.72
C ARG A 249 32.72 23.43 -18.01
N PHE A 250 34.04 23.54 -17.98
CA PHE A 250 34.84 24.10 -19.08
C PHE A 250 35.80 23.08 -19.72
N GLY A 251 35.74 21.80 -19.32
CA GLY A 251 36.56 20.71 -19.82
C GLY A 251 37.96 20.63 -19.21
N ASN A 252 38.72 21.73 -19.22
CA ASN A 252 40.07 21.79 -18.64
C ASN A 252 40.41 23.20 -18.10
N TRP A 253 41.49 23.30 -17.32
CA TRP A 253 41.90 24.57 -16.68
C TRP A 253 42.25 25.67 -17.68
N SER A 254 42.94 25.32 -18.76
CA SER A 254 43.34 26.30 -19.78
C SER A 254 42.10 26.88 -20.44
N ALA A 255 41.18 26.02 -20.89
CA ALA A 255 39.92 26.44 -21.50
C ALA A 255 39.08 27.34 -20.57
N ALA A 256 39.07 27.07 -19.27
CA ALA A 256 38.41 27.93 -18.29
C ALA A 256 39.10 29.30 -18.15
N CYS A 257 40.44 29.33 -18.12
CA CYS A 257 41.22 30.56 -18.07
C CYS A 257 41.05 31.39 -19.35
N ASP A 258 41.07 30.73 -20.50
CA ASP A 258 40.85 31.34 -21.82
C ASP A 258 39.44 31.97 -21.89
N ALA A 259 38.41 31.25 -21.41
CA ALA A 259 37.04 31.76 -21.33
C ALA A 259 36.90 32.95 -20.34
N ALA A 260 37.70 32.96 -19.27
CA ALA A 260 37.72 34.06 -18.29
C ALA A 260 38.57 35.26 -18.75
N GLY A 261 39.36 35.11 -19.83
CA GLY A 261 40.31 36.12 -20.30
C GLY A 261 41.56 36.25 -19.43
N VAL A 262 41.93 35.20 -18.68
CA VAL A 262 43.09 35.19 -17.77
C VAL A 262 44.19 34.25 -18.28
N VAL A 263 45.44 34.54 -17.94
CA VAL A 263 46.58 33.73 -18.41
C VAL A 263 46.77 32.50 -17.53
N PRO A 264 46.67 31.27 -18.07
CA PRO A 264 46.90 30.06 -17.30
C PRO A 264 48.39 29.87 -17.01
N GLY A 265 48.69 29.32 -15.83
CA GLY A 265 50.03 28.84 -15.52
C GLY A 265 50.47 27.68 -16.43
N ARG A 266 51.78 27.51 -16.64
CA ARG A 266 52.32 26.42 -17.47
C ARG A 266 51.83 25.06 -16.98
N ALA A 267 51.21 24.30 -17.87
CA ALA A 267 50.83 22.92 -17.60
C ALA A 267 52.11 22.08 -17.38
N VAL A 268 52.18 21.37 -16.25
CA VAL A 268 53.34 20.55 -15.88
C VAL A 268 53.47 19.30 -16.76
N ARG A 269 52.38 18.87 -17.42
CA ARG A 269 52.35 17.71 -18.33
C ARG A 269 51.33 17.93 -19.44
N ASN A 270 51.79 18.13 -20.68
CA ASN A 270 50.91 18.26 -21.85
C ASN A 270 50.34 16.92 -22.35
N ASN A 271 50.94 15.79 -21.96
CA ASN A 271 50.64 14.47 -22.53
C ASN A 271 50.09 13.46 -21.51
N TYR A 272 49.27 13.89 -20.54
CA TYR A 272 48.57 12.94 -19.68
C TYR A 272 47.38 12.35 -20.44
N GLN A 273 47.54 11.14 -20.96
CA GLN A 273 46.40 10.34 -21.41
C GLN A 273 45.83 9.59 -20.21
N SER A 274 44.56 9.82 -19.90
CA SER A 274 43.85 9.03 -18.89
C SER A 274 43.91 7.55 -19.29
N LYS A 275 44.25 6.67 -18.33
CA LYS A 275 44.24 5.22 -18.55
C LYS A 275 42.84 4.69 -18.92
N TRP A 276 41.79 5.43 -18.56
CA TRP A 276 40.39 5.05 -18.78
C TRP A 276 39.70 6.10 -19.63
N THR A 277 38.96 5.63 -20.63
CA THR A 277 37.99 6.43 -21.37
C THR A 277 36.75 6.67 -20.51
N ASP A 278 35.91 7.63 -20.89
CA ASP A 278 34.66 7.87 -20.19
C ASP A 278 33.74 6.64 -20.22
N GLN A 279 33.74 5.89 -21.33
CA GLN A 279 33.02 4.63 -21.46
C GLN A 279 33.56 3.54 -20.51
N ASP A 280 34.88 3.38 -20.40
CA ASP A 280 35.47 2.40 -19.46
C ASP A 280 35.04 2.69 -18.01
N LEU A 281 35.07 3.97 -17.62
CA LEU A 281 34.67 4.39 -16.29
C LEU A 281 33.17 4.09 -16.04
N LEU A 282 32.31 4.42 -17.01
CA LEU A 282 30.86 4.19 -16.90
C LEU A 282 30.50 2.70 -16.94
N GLN A 283 31.23 1.88 -17.69
CA GLN A 283 31.01 0.44 -17.75
C GLN A 283 31.36 -0.24 -16.41
N ILE A 284 32.46 0.15 -15.78
CA ILE A 284 32.84 -0.36 -14.44
C ILE A 284 31.77 0.04 -13.41
N VAL A 285 31.26 1.27 -13.48
CA VAL A 285 30.16 1.69 -12.62
C VAL A 285 28.89 0.92 -12.92
N ARG A 286 28.57 0.66 -14.18
CA ARG A 286 27.39 -0.14 -14.57
C ARG A 286 27.47 -1.56 -14.02
N GLN A 287 28.64 -2.21 -14.07
CA GLN A 287 28.85 -3.54 -13.47
C GLN A 287 28.55 -3.53 -11.97
N TYR A 288 29.07 -2.53 -11.25
CA TYR A 288 28.76 -2.34 -9.84
C TYR A 288 27.25 -2.14 -9.59
N LEU A 289 26.60 -1.31 -10.40
CA LEU A 289 25.18 -1.00 -10.23
C LEU A 289 24.26 -2.17 -10.57
N LEU A 290 24.70 -3.11 -11.40
CA LEU A 290 23.96 -4.33 -11.73
C LEU A 290 24.25 -5.49 -10.78
N ASP A 291 25.15 -5.31 -9.81
CA ASP A 291 25.45 -6.34 -8.81
C ASP A 291 24.35 -6.37 -7.73
N PRO A 292 23.48 -7.41 -7.71
CA PRO A 292 22.38 -7.49 -6.76
C PRO A 292 22.85 -7.74 -5.32
N SER A 293 24.13 -8.10 -5.11
CA SER A 293 24.69 -8.45 -3.81
C SER A 293 25.21 -7.24 -3.02
N GLN A 294 25.30 -6.05 -3.65
CA GLN A 294 25.90 -4.88 -3.03
C GLN A 294 24.95 -3.67 -2.95
N PRO A 295 25.01 -2.87 -1.87
CA PRO A 295 24.26 -1.62 -1.80
C PRO A 295 24.88 -0.58 -2.75
N ASN A 296 24.16 -0.18 -3.81
CA ASN A 296 24.53 0.79 -4.86
C ASN A 296 24.79 2.23 -4.38
N SER A 297 25.77 2.41 -3.51
CA SER A 297 26.17 3.69 -2.92
C SER A 297 27.60 4.06 -3.31
N ALA A 298 27.88 5.36 -3.40
CA ALA A 298 29.21 5.84 -3.74
C ALA A 298 30.31 5.32 -2.80
N HIS A 299 30.01 5.22 -1.49
CA HIS A 299 30.96 4.70 -0.50
C HIS A 299 31.28 3.22 -0.72
N LYS A 300 30.29 2.42 -1.13
CA LYS A 300 30.46 0.98 -1.31
C LYS A 300 31.07 0.62 -2.66
N PHE A 301 31.09 1.55 -3.60
CA PHE A 301 31.79 1.38 -4.87
C PHE A 301 33.29 1.09 -4.66
N ASP A 302 33.98 1.85 -3.80
CA ASP A 302 35.42 1.62 -3.58
C ASP A 302 35.70 0.28 -2.90
N ASP A 303 34.80 -0.20 -2.03
CA ASP A 303 34.88 -1.52 -1.42
C ASP A 303 34.68 -2.63 -2.46
N TRP A 304 33.66 -2.51 -3.31
CA TRP A 304 33.39 -3.44 -4.41
C TRP A 304 34.56 -3.46 -5.41
N ARG A 305 35.06 -2.29 -5.81
CA ARG A 305 36.20 -2.14 -6.70
C ARG A 305 37.41 -2.91 -6.20
N ARG A 306 37.74 -2.83 -4.91
CA ARG A 306 38.88 -3.57 -4.34
C ARG A 306 38.77 -5.08 -4.51
N GLN A 307 37.56 -5.63 -4.55
CA GLN A 307 37.29 -7.06 -4.65
C GLN A 307 37.16 -7.53 -6.10
N PHE A 308 36.48 -6.76 -6.95
CA PHE A 308 36.05 -7.20 -8.28
C PHE A 308 36.74 -6.46 -9.45
N ALA A 309 37.36 -5.29 -9.18
CA ALA A 309 38.05 -4.48 -10.19
C ALA A 309 39.24 -3.72 -9.57
N PRO A 310 40.26 -4.41 -9.02
CA PRO A 310 41.33 -3.79 -8.24
C PRO A 310 42.11 -2.72 -9.02
N ASP A 311 42.26 -2.93 -10.33
CA ASP A 311 42.89 -1.99 -11.28
C ASP A 311 41.94 -0.90 -11.80
N GLY A 312 40.70 -0.88 -11.32
CA GLY A 312 39.68 0.10 -11.68
C GLY A 312 39.88 1.48 -11.04
N PRO A 313 39.24 2.52 -11.57
CA PRO A 313 39.30 3.89 -11.04
C PRO A 313 38.68 3.97 -9.64
N SER A 314 39.22 4.80 -8.75
CA SER A 314 38.52 5.11 -7.49
C SER A 314 37.23 5.89 -7.75
N PHE A 315 36.31 5.88 -6.78
CA PHE A 315 35.12 6.73 -6.84
C PHE A 315 35.49 8.21 -7.01
N GLN A 316 36.58 8.67 -6.38
CA GLN A 316 37.03 10.05 -6.53
C GLN A 316 37.39 10.40 -7.98
N THR A 317 38.00 9.49 -8.73
CA THR A 317 38.29 9.68 -10.16
C THR A 317 36.99 9.83 -10.96
N ILE A 318 36.01 8.95 -10.72
CA ILE A 318 34.71 8.99 -11.37
C ILE A 318 33.95 10.29 -11.03
N ARG A 319 33.93 10.68 -9.75
CA ARG A 319 33.29 11.91 -9.27
C ARG A 319 33.91 13.16 -9.88
N ASN A 320 35.23 13.20 -10.00
CA ASN A 320 35.93 14.32 -10.63
C ASN A 320 35.55 14.44 -12.11
N ARG A 321 35.32 13.31 -12.79
CA ARG A 321 35.00 13.27 -14.22
C ARG A 321 33.54 13.62 -14.54
N PHE A 322 32.59 13.03 -13.81
CA PHE A 322 31.16 13.12 -14.15
C PHE A 322 30.31 13.87 -13.11
N GLY A 323 30.91 14.35 -12.03
CA GLY A 323 30.22 15.11 -11.00
C GLY A 323 29.54 14.23 -9.96
N SER A 324 28.22 14.37 -9.81
CA SER A 324 27.50 13.72 -8.72
C SER A 324 27.30 12.21 -8.94
N TRP A 325 27.13 11.44 -7.87
CA TRP A 325 26.83 10.00 -8.00
C TRP A 325 25.54 9.73 -8.76
N THR A 326 24.51 10.59 -8.60
CA THR A 326 23.28 10.50 -9.40
C THR A 326 23.57 10.65 -10.89
N GLU A 327 24.41 11.62 -11.26
CA GLU A 327 24.77 11.87 -12.66
C GLU A 327 25.56 10.70 -13.25
N VAL A 328 26.51 10.16 -12.48
CA VAL A 328 27.25 8.96 -12.86
C VAL A 328 26.28 7.79 -13.13
N LYS A 329 25.34 7.53 -12.22
CA LYS A 329 24.37 6.44 -12.40
C LYS A 329 23.51 6.66 -13.64
N LYS A 330 23.02 7.89 -13.85
CA LYS A 330 22.22 8.25 -15.03
C LYS A 330 23.00 7.92 -16.30
N ARG A 331 24.22 8.44 -16.43
CA ARG A 331 25.09 8.22 -17.60
C ARG A 331 25.48 6.75 -17.80
N ALA A 332 25.68 5.99 -16.73
CA ALA A 332 26.01 4.56 -16.82
C ALA A 332 24.88 3.72 -17.46
N PHE A 333 23.65 4.22 -17.44
CA PHE A 333 22.46 3.53 -17.95
C PHE A 333 21.83 4.17 -19.19
N VAL A 334 22.27 5.35 -19.62
CA VAL A 334 21.91 5.88 -20.94
C VAL A 334 22.44 4.91 -21.99
N LYS A 335 21.55 4.29 -22.77
CA LYS A 335 21.94 3.60 -24.01
C LYS A 335 22.46 4.67 -24.94
N GLU A 336 23.70 4.56 -25.38
CA GLU A 336 24.17 5.36 -26.51
C GLU A 336 23.25 5.03 -27.70
N GLU A 337 22.49 6.03 -28.16
CA GLU A 337 22.08 6.06 -29.56
C GLU A 337 23.39 6.08 -30.35
N ASN A 338 23.72 4.95 -30.96
CA ASN A 338 24.78 4.87 -31.94
C ASN A 338 24.45 5.89 -33.03
N VAL A 339 25.13 7.02 -33.02
CA VAL A 339 25.23 7.89 -34.18
C VAL A 339 26.24 7.21 -35.10
N GLU A 340 25.71 6.56 -36.14
CA GLU A 340 26.46 6.05 -37.30
C GLU A 340 27.11 7.19 -38.10
#